data_AF-A0A3E1F052-F1
#
_entry.id   AF-A0A3E1F052-F1
#
_cell.length_a   1.000
_cell.length_b   1.000
_cell.length_c   1.000
_cell.angle_alpha   90.00
_cell.angle_beta   90.00
_cell.angle_gamma   90.00
#
_symmetry.space_group_name_H-M   'P 1'
#
loop_
_entity.id
_entity.type
_entity.pdbx_description
1 polymer ?
#
loop_
_entity_poly.entity_id
_entity_poly.type
_entity_poly.pdbx_seq_one_letter_code
_entity_poly.pdbx_strand_id
1 'polypeptide(L)'
;MLFAQNTYEDLLIIQADGDWEKLIKKADRYTTKSSTSKDPLPYYYMSYGLYKISFQAERDDEYKGAYKDAFTAMGKMLRYDESGEVEEKHTEFINELKFSLLEIIQNEVENEEYKRAFGWSMRLYKFGRDYIPALYMEGALRTRKNDATTGRNKWEEANKLMKDADVMSWSEADQKILMSALFQSAKVLKEMRLTAQAKEMMDKGAPYFEDLERWQEQYDEIINS
;
A
#
# COMPACT_ATOMS: atom_id res chain seq x y z
N MET A 1 3.04 -13.04 33.85
CA MET A 1 3.01 -11.60 34.19
C MET A 1 1.97 -10.98 33.26
N LEU A 2 0.80 -10.60 33.78
CA LEU A 2 -0.23 -9.93 32.98
C LEU A 2 0.29 -8.53 32.64
N PHE A 3 0.60 -8.25 31.38
CA PHE A 3 0.78 -6.88 30.94
C PHE A 3 -0.58 -6.19 31.06
N ALA A 4 -0.66 -5.12 31.84
CA ALA A 4 -1.82 -4.25 31.85
C ALA A 4 -2.02 -3.75 30.42
N GLN A 5 -3.08 -4.20 29.76
CA GLN A 5 -3.42 -3.79 28.41
C GLN A 5 -3.80 -2.30 28.50
N ASN A 6 -2.90 -1.40 28.11
CA ASN A 6 -3.25 0.00 27.95
C ASN A 6 -4.33 0.04 26.87
N THR A 7 -5.56 0.37 27.26
CA THR A 7 -6.71 0.39 26.35
C THR A 7 -6.74 1.63 25.46
N TYR A 8 -5.93 2.65 25.79
CA TYR A 8 -5.85 3.96 25.13
C TYR A 8 -7.23 4.57 24.82
N GLU A 9 -8.17 4.45 25.76
CA GLU A 9 -9.53 5.00 25.65
C GLU A 9 -9.53 6.51 25.37
N ASP A 10 -8.51 7.22 25.85
CA ASP A 10 -8.31 8.63 25.56
C ASP A 10 -8.09 8.90 24.06
N LEU A 11 -7.33 8.05 23.35
CA LEU A 11 -7.15 8.17 21.90
C LEU A 11 -8.46 7.89 21.15
N LEU A 12 -9.23 6.89 21.60
CA LEU A 12 -10.53 6.57 21.02
C LEU A 12 -11.52 7.74 21.13
N ILE A 13 -11.59 8.38 22.30
CA ILE A 13 -12.44 9.55 22.54
C ILE A 13 -12.03 10.70 21.62
N ILE A 14 -10.72 11.00 21.54
CA ILE A 14 -10.24 12.09 20.67
C ILE A 14 -10.51 11.78 19.19
N GLN A 15 -10.40 10.51 18.76
CA GLN A 15 -10.77 10.10 17.41
C GLN A 15 -12.27 10.33 17.14
N ALA A 16 -13.14 9.97 18.09
CA ALA A 16 -14.58 10.17 17.98
C ALA A 16 -14.96 11.66 17.94
N ASP A 17 -14.22 12.51 18.66
CA ASP A 17 -14.40 13.97 18.66
C ASP A 17 -13.96 14.63 17.33
N GLY A 18 -13.20 13.93 16.48
CA GLY A 18 -12.71 14.47 15.21
C GLY A 18 -11.55 15.47 15.33
N ASP A 19 -10.96 15.59 16.51
CA ASP A 19 -9.83 16.49 16.77
C ASP A 19 -8.50 15.83 16.36
N TRP A 20 -8.20 15.89 15.06
CA TRP A 20 -7.07 15.16 14.48
C TRP A 20 -5.71 15.65 14.97
N GLU A 21 -5.52 16.95 15.17
CA GLU A 21 -4.27 17.48 15.71
C GLU A 21 -4.01 16.93 17.12
N LYS A 22 -5.04 16.96 17.98
CA LYS A 22 -4.94 16.42 19.34
C LYS A 22 -4.71 14.91 19.30
N LEU A 23 -5.35 14.19 18.38
CA LEU A 23 -5.16 12.75 18.19
C LEU A 23 -3.69 12.45 17.86
N ILE A 24 -3.13 13.15 16.86
CA ILE A 24 -1.74 13.00 16.42
C ILE A 24 -0.79 13.33 17.56
N LYS A 25 -0.94 14.49 18.20
CA LYS A 25 -0.07 14.95 19.31
C LYS A 25 -0.11 13.98 20.49
N LYS A 26 -1.29 13.43 20.82
CA LYS A 26 -1.44 12.48 21.93
C LYS A 26 -0.88 11.10 21.59
N ALA A 27 -1.14 10.60 20.39
CA ALA A 27 -0.59 9.34 19.91
C ALA A 27 0.95 9.39 19.84
N ASP A 28 1.53 10.47 19.30
CA ASP A 28 2.98 10.66 19.19
C ASP A 28 3.67 10.58 20.56
N ARG A 29 3.09 11.18 21.61
CA ARG A 29 3.59 11.05 23.00
C ARG A 29 3.66 9.61 23.48
N TYR A 30 2.70 8.76 23.11
CA TYR A 30 2.77 7.33 23.44
C TYR A 30 3.85 6.62 22.62
N THR A 31 4.03 6.98 21.35
CA THR A 31 5.06 6.36 20.49
C THR A 31 6.51 6.76 20.86
N THR A 32 6.69 7.88 21.55
CA THR A 32 8.01 8.37 21.99
C THR A 32 8.37 7.95 23.42
N LYS A 33 7.39 7.54 24.23
CA LYS A 33 7.63 7.06 25.60
C LYS A 33 8.20 5.65 25.59
N SER A 34 9.31 5.42 26.30
CA SER A 34 10.01 4.13 26.33
C SER A 34 9.09 2.93 26.60
N SER A 35 8.17 3.07 27.57
CA SER A 35 7.25 2.01 27.98
C SER A 35 6.16 1.66 26.95
N THR A 36 5.87 2.55 25.99
CA THR A 36 4.79 2.37 25.00
C THR A 36 5.25 2.57 23.55
N SER A 37 6.54 2.79 23.34
CA SER A 37 7.14 3.10 22.03
C SER A 37 7.01 1.99 20.99
N LYS A 38 6.71 0.76 21.44
CA LYS A 38 6.51 -0.42 20.59
C LYS A 38 5.08 -0.94 20.67
N ASP A 39 4.15 -0.19 21.26
CA ASP A 39 2.76 -0.61 21.28
C ASP A 39 2.13 -0.24 19.92
N PRO A 40 1.49 -1.17 19.21
CA PRO A 40 0.99 -0.92 17.86
C PRO A 40 -0.17 0.09 17.82
N LEU A 41 -1.05 0.05 18.81
CA LEU A 41 -2.30 0.81 18.80
C LEU A 41 -2.11 2.35 18.74
N PRO A 42 -1.16 2.98 19.48
CA PRO A 42 -0.80 4.38 19.26
C PRO A 42 -0.40 4.72 17.82
N TYR A 43 0.33 3.84 17.13
CA TYR A 43 0.70 4.06 15.74
C TYR A 43 -0.49 4.00 14.78
N TYR A 44 -1.50 3.15 15.07
CA TYR A 44 -2.78 3.17 14.35
C TYR A 44 -3.45 4.55 14.46
N TYR A 45 -3.66 5.05 15.69
CA TYR A 45 -4.32 6.35 15.90
C TYR A 45 -3.55 7.51 15.28
N MET A 46 -2.21 7.48 15.37
CA MET A 46 -1.37 8.46 14.70
C MET A 46 -1.54 8.41 13.19
N SER A 47 -1.54 7.22 12.59
CA SER A 47 -1.78 7.04 11.16
C SER A 47 -3.16 7.55 10.73
N TYR A 48 -4.19 7.26 11.53
CA TYR A 48 -5.56 7.69 11.26
C TYR A 48 -5.69 9.21 11.29
N GLY A 49 -5.18 9.86 12.35
CA GLY A 49 -5.19 11.31 12.46
C GLY A 49 -4.42 11.98 11.31
N LEU A 50 -3.21 11.50 11.01
CA LEU A 50 -2.37 12.02 9.91
C LEU A 50 -3.06 11.88 8.53
N TYR A 51 -3.77 10.79 8.31
CA TYR A 51 -4.55 10.60 7.09
C TYR A 51 -5.72 11.58 7.02
N LYS A 52 -6.57 11.64 8.06
CA LYS A 52 -7.76 12.52 8.02
C LYS A 52 -7.40 14.01 7.98
N ILE A 53 -6.38 14.47 8.70
CA ILE A 53 -5.92 15.87 8.62
C ILE A 53 -5.36 16.22 7.23
N SER A 54 -4.83 15.25 6.48
CA SER A 54 -4.25 15.52 5.17
C SER A 54 -5.26 15.99 4.12
N PHE A 55 -6.54 15.69 4.33
CA PHE A 55 -7.65 16.13 3.47
C PHE A 55 -8.32 17.41 3.97
N GLN A 56 -7.94 17.95 5.14
CA GLN A 56 -8.44 19.23 5.59
C GLN A 56 -7.81 20.35 4.75
N ALA A 57 -8.67 21.18 4.17
CA ALA A 57 -8.28 22.33 3.35
C ALA A 57 -7.53 23.37 4.21
N GLU A 58 -8.07 23.65 5.39
CA GLU A 58 -7.46 24.50 6.42
C GLU A 58 -6.75 23.59 7.43
N ARG A 59 -5.45 23.36 7.21
CA ARG A 59 -4.59 22.64 8.15
C ARG A 59 -3.30 23.42 8.37
N ASP A 60 -2.69 23.25 9.54
CA ASP A 60 -1.40 23.86 9.84
C ASP A 60 -0.31 23.35 8.87
N ASP A 61 0.64 24.22 8.58
CA ASP A 61 1.79 23.95 7.71
C ASP A 61 2.62 22.75 8.20
N GLU A 62 2.62 22.46 9.51
CA GLU A 62 3.24 21.27 10.09
C GLU A 62 2.69 19.96 9.50
N TYR A 63 1.43 19.96 9.01
CA TYR A 63 0.75 18.81 8.42
C TYR A 63 0.80 18.77 6.88
N LYS A 64 1.66 19.57 6.23
CA LYS A 64 1.89 19.47 4.77
C LYS A 64 2.33 18.07 4.33
N GLY A 65 3.05 17.34 5.20
CA GLY A 65 3.53 15.98 4.95
C GLY A 65 2.58 14.87 5.42
N ALA A 66 1.46 15.20 6.07
CA ALA A 66 0.71 14.26 6.90
C ALA A 66 0.26 12.98 6.17
N TYR A 67 -0.15 13.09 4.90
CA TYR A 67 -0.51 11.93 4.10
C TYR A 67 0.63 10.90 3.98
N LYS A 68 1.87 11.36 3.72
CA LYS A 68 3.05 10.47 3.61
C LYS A 68 3.46 9.91 4.97
N ASP A 69 3.24 10.69 6.03
CA ASP A 69 3.57 10.30 7.40
C ASP A 69 2.58 9.28 7.93
N ALA A 70 1.32 9.29 7.49
CA ALA A 70 0.33 8.27 7.78
C ALA A 70 0.85 6.87 7.42
N PHE A 71 1.36 6.66 6.20
CA PHE A 71 1.96 5.37 5.82
C PHE A 71 3.19 5.00 6.67
N THR A 72 3.94 5.99 7.14
CA THR A 72 5.09 5.72 8.02
C THR A 72 4.64 5.24 9.40
N ALA A 73 3.58 5.85 9.96
CA ALA A 73 2.94 5.41 11.18
C ALA A 73 2.32 4.01 11.00
N MET A 74 1.60 3.78 9.90
CA MET A 74 0.99 2.49 9.58
C MET A 74 2.03 1.37 9.49
N GLY A 75 3.16 1.59 8.81
CA GLY A 75 4.21 0.59 8.72
C GLY A 75 4.91 0.31 10.07
N LYS A 76 4.86 1.23 11.03
CA LYS A 76 5.32 0.96 12.40
C LYS A 76 4.27 0.16 13.19
N MET A 77 2.98 0.47 13.00
CA MET A 77 1.87 -0.29 13.59
C MET A 77 2.00 -1.76 13.22
N LEU A 78 2.01 -2.09 11.93
CA LEU A 78 2.10 -3.47 11.42
C LEU A 78 3.37 -4.18 11.91
N ARG A 79 4.50 -3.48 11.99
CA ARG A 79 5.76 -4.06 12.48
C ARG A 79 5.70 -4.44 13.96
N TYR A 80 4.94 -3.69 14.75
CA TYR A 80 4.85 -3.91 16.20
C TYR A 80 3.65 -4.77 16.61
N ASP A 81 2.70 -4.98 15.69
CA ASP A 81 1.55 -5.84 15.89
C ASP A 81 1.90 -7.31 15.60
N GLU A 82 2.74 -7.90 16.45
CA GLU A 82 3.22 -9.28 16.27
C GLU A 82 2.08 -10.32 16.26
N SER A 83 0.94 -10.02 16.90
CA SER A 83 -0.24 -10.90 16.92
C SER A 83 -1.19 -10.70 15.73
N GLY A 84 -1.12 -9.56 15.04
CA GLY A 84 -2.06 -9.17 13.99
C GLY A 84 -3.43 -8.70 14.51
N GLU A 85 -3.63 -8.61 15.83
CA GLU A 85 -4.93 -8.24 16.42
C GLU A 85 -5.33 -6.79 16.11
N VAL A 86 -4.36 -5.88 16.06
CA VAL A 86 -4.63 -4.46 15.73
C VAL A 86 -4.91 -4.31 14.25
N GLU A 87 -4.18 -5.02 13.39
CA GLU A 87 -4.43 -5.09 11.95
C GLU A 87 -5.84 -5.62 11.66
N GLU A 88 -6.22 -6.76 12.24
CA GLU A 88 -7.53 -7.37 12.04
C GLU A 88 -8.65 -6.40 12.46
N LYS A 89 -8.54 -5.82 13.66
CA LYS A 89 -9.53 -4.90 14.21
C LYS A 89 -9.71 -3.63 13.37
N HIS A 90 -8.66 -3.19 12.69
CA HIS A 90 -8.64 -1.93 11.96
C HIS A 90 -8.48 -2.09 10.44
N THR A 91 -8.83 -3.27 9.92
CA THR A 91 -8.64 -3.63 8.50
C THR A 91 -9.33 -2.67 7.53
N GLU A 92 -10.50 -2.12 7.90
CA GLU A 92 -11.25 -1.16 7.07
C GLU A 92 -10.41 0.08 6.76
N PHE A 93 -9.77 0.68 7.78
CA PHE A 93 -8.92 1.84 7.59
C PHE A 93 -7.61 1.51 6.85
N ILE A 94 -7.05 0.32 7.09
CA ILE A 94 -5.86 -0.13 6.37
C ILE A 94 -6.16 -0.25 4.87
N ASN A 95 -7.33 -0.80 4.51
CA ASN A 95 -7.79 -0.88 3.13
C ASN A 95 -8.11 0.49 2.54
N GLU A 96 -8.69 1.42 3.31
CA GLU A 96 -8.89 2.83 2.90
C GLU A 96 -7.54 3.47 2.50
N LEU A 97 -6.50 3.33 3.32
CA LEU A 97 -5.16 3.82 3.01
C LEU A 97 -4.56 3.20 1.75
N LYS A 98 -4.71 1.88 1.59
CA LYS A 98 -4.23 1.15 0.41
C LYS A 98 -4.92 1.63 -0.86
N PHE A 99 -6.25 1.80 -0.84
CA PHE A 99 -7.01 2.30 -1.98
C PHE A 99 -6.67 3.74 -2.34
N SER A 100 -6.58 4.63 -1.36
CA SER A 100 -6.18 6.02 -1.59
C SER A 100 -4.78 6.10 -2.22
N LEU A 101 -3.85 5.24 -1.80
CA LEU A 101 -2.52 5.17 -2.42
C LEU A 101 -2.57 4.60 -3.84
N LEU A 102 -3.37 3.56 -4.09
CA LEU A 102 -3.56 2.96 -5.40
C LEU A 102 -4.11 3.99 -6.41
N GLU A 103 -5.13 4.75 -6.01
CA GLU A 103 -5.73 5.79 -6.84
C GLU A 103 -4.70 6.86 -7.24
N ILE A 104 -3.88 7.33 -6.29
CA ILE A 104 -2.79 8.28 -6.60
C ILE A 104 -1.79 7.67 -7.59
N ILE A 105 -1.39 6.41 -7.39
CA ILE A 105 -0.46 5.74 -8.31
C ILE A 105 -1.07 5.62 -9.71
N GLN A 106 -2.34 5.23 -9.81
CA GLN A 106 -3.06 5.09 -11.08
C GLN A 106 -3.18 6.44 -11.79
N ASN A 107 -3.61 7.49 -11.10
CA ASN A 107 -3.71 8.84 -11.64
C ASN A 107 -2.35 9.34 -12.16
N GLU A 108 -1.26 9.12 -11.43
CA GLU A 108 0.08 9.53 -11.89
C GLU A 108 0.55 8.69 -13.09
N VAL A 109 0.20 7.41 -13.15
CA VAL A 109 0.51 6.55 -14.31
C VAL A 109 -0.29 6.97 -15.55
N GLU A 110 -1.58 7.26 -15.40
CA GLU A 110 -2.47 7.71 -16.47
C GLU A 110 -2.04 9.06 -17.06
N ASN A 111 -1.47 9.93 -16.22
CA ASN A 111 -0.86 11.19 -16.65
C ASN A 111 0.59 11.04 -17.15
N GLU A 112 1.08 9.81 -17.33
CA GLU A 112 2.47 9.49 -17.75
C GLU A 112 3.57 10.03 -16.81
N GLU A 113 3.20 10.31 -15.56
CA GLU A 113 4.05 10.93 -14.54
C GLU A 113 4.76 9.86 -13.70
N TYR A 114 5.44 8.95 -14.41
CA TYR A 114 6.02 7.72 -13.87
C TYR A 114 7.03 7.96 -12.75
N LYS A 115 7.70 9.12 -12.72
CA LYS A 115 8.60 9.49 -11.61
C LYS A 115 7.82 9.75 -10.33
N ARG A 116 6.65 10.40 -10.41
CA ARG A 116 5.77 10.64 -9.26
C ARG A 116 5.08 9.35 -8.83
N ALA A 117 4.54 8.60 -9.79
CA ALA A 117 3.97 7.27 -9.54
C ALA A 117 4.97 6.35 -8.80
N PHE A 118 6.24 6.33 -9.21
CA PHE A 118 7.29 5.57 -8.52
C PHE A 118 7.51 6.06 -7.08
N GLY A 119 7.53 7.38 -6.86
CA GLY A 119 7.66 7.94 -5.51
C GLY A 119 6.53 7.50 -4.57
N TRP A 120 5.31 7.39 -5.10
CA TRP A 120 4.15 6.89 -4.37
C TRP A 120 4.17 5.37 -4.20
N SER A 121 4.55 4.61 -5.23
CA SER A 121 4.62 3.14 -5.17
C SER A 121 5.58 2.64 -4.09
N MET A 122 6.63 3.40 -3.77
CA MET A 122 7.53 3.05 -2.65
C MET A 122 6.83 3.03 -1.28
N ARG A 123 5.65 3.66 -1.13
CA ARG A 123 4.85 3.60 0.10
C ARG A 123 4.11 2.29 0.28
N LEU A 124 3.92 1.50 -0.79
CA LEU A 124 3.34 0.16 -0.68
C LEU A 124 4.18 -0.75 0.23
N TYR A 125 5.51 -0.56 0.27
CA TYR A 125 6.40 -1.29 1.20
C TYR A 125 6.19 -0.97 2.68
N LYS A 126 5.28 -0.05 3.02
CA LYS A 126 4.85 0.16 4.41
C LYS A 126 3.92 -0.94 4.90
N PHE A 127 3.30 -1.70 3.99
CA PHE A 127 2.45 -2.85 4.31
C PHE A 127 3.22 -4.17 4.38
N GLY A 128 4.52 -4.17 4.05
CA GLY A 128 5.37 -5.34 4.13
C GLY A 128 6.65 -5.13 3.32
N ARG A 129 7.78 -5.71 3.76
CA ARG A 129 9.04 -5.63 3.00
C ARG A 129 8.99 -6.48 1.73
N ASP A 130 8.37 -7.64 1.83
CA ASP A 130 8.23 -8.61 0.73
C ASP A 130 6.83 -8.52 0.10
N TYR A 131 6.29 -7.30 0.04
CA TYR A 131 4.92 -7.06 -0.38
C TYR A 131 4.81 -7.21 -1.91
N ILE A 132 4.31 -8.37 -2.35
CA ILE A 132 4.27 -8.82 -3.75
C ILE A 132 3.68 -7.77 -4.71
N PRO A 133 2.53 -7.11 -4.40
CA PRO A 133 1.99 -6.07 -5.28
C PRO A 133 2.96 -4.90 -5.51
N ALA A 134 3.73 -4.50 -4.49
CA ALA A 134 4.75 -3.45 -4.62
C ALA A 134 5.91 -3.86 -5.53
N LEU A 135 6.35 -5.12 -5.44
CA LEU A 135 7.46 -5.62 -6.26
C LEU A 135 7.11 -5.60 -7.75
N TYR A 136 5.90 -6.04 -8.13
CA TYR A 136 5.44 -5.93 -9.52
C TYR A 136 5.31 -4.46 -9.98
N MET A 137 4.69 -3.60 -9.16
CA MET A 137 4.50 -2.20 -9.50
C MET A 137 5.84 -1.45 -9.65
N GLU A 138 6.79 -1.72 -8.75
CA GLU A 138 8.15 -1.19 -8.83
C GLU A 138 8.85 -1.68 -10.10
N GLY A 139 8.71 -2.98 -10.44
CA GLY A 139 9.26 -3.55 -11.66
C GLY A 139 8.80 -2.81 -12.92
N ALA A 140 7.49 -2.54 -13.02
CA ALA A 140 6.90 -1.76 -14.11
C ALA A 140 7.46 -0.34 -14.17
N LEU A 141 7.40 0.39 -13.05
CA LEU A 141 7.77 1.81 -13.00
C LEU A 141 9.28 2.04 -13.16
N ARG A 142 10.13 1.12 -12.70
CA ARG A 142 11.58 1.18 -12.98
C ARG A 142 11.86 1.00 -14.46
N THR A 143 11.21 0.05 -15.10
CA THR A 143 11.36 -0.20 -16.53
C THR A 143 10.97 1.03 -17.35
N ARG A 144 9.82 1.66 -17.03
CA ARG A 144 9.40 2.94 -17.63
C ARG A 144 10.37 4.10 -17.39
N LYS A 145 11.15 4.04 -16.32
CA LYS A 145 12.19 5.02 -15.96
C LYS A 145 13.59 4.64 -16.45
N ASN A 146 13.70 3.77 -17.46
CA ASN A 146 14.96 3.31 -18.05
C ASN A 146 15.87 2.53 -17.09
N ASP A 147 15.31 1.88 -16.08
CA ASP A 147 16.00 0.98 -15.13
C ASP A 147 15.44 -0.45 -15.24
N ALA A 148 15.42 -0.98 -16.48
CA ALA A 148 14.82 -2.27 -16.79
C ALA A 148 15.53 -3.46 -16.10
N THR A 149 16.83 -3.36 -15.84
CA THR A 149 17.60 -4.40 -15.14
C THR A 149 17.09 -4.58 -13.72
N THR A 150 16.99 -3.49 -12.95
CA THR A 150 16.45 -3.56 -11.59
C THR A 150 14.96 -3.90 -11.61
N GLY A 151 14.23 -3.41 -12.61
CA GLY A 151 12.82 -3.76 -12.80
C GLY A 151 12.61 -5.27 -12.97
N ARG A 152 13.44 -5.93 -13.78
CA ARG A 152 13.41 -7.39 -13.95
C ARG A 152 13.72 -8.13 -12.66
N ASN A 153 14.73 -7.69 -11.91
CA ASN A 153 15.07 -8.31 -10.62
C ASN A 153 13.87 -8.27 -9.65
N LYS A 154 13.08 -7.18 -9.68
CA LYS A 154 11.87 -7.04 -8.86
C LYS A 154 10.75 -7.98 -9.31
N TRP A 155 10.53 -8.13 -10.61
CA TRP A 155 9.59 -9.14 -11.12
C TRP A 155 10.02 -10.57 -10.77
N GLU A 156 11.31 -10.90 -10.86
CA GLU A 156 11.83 -12.21 -10.47
C GLU A 156 11.66 -12.49 -8.97
N GLU A 157 11.86 -11.49 -8.13
CA GLU A 157 11.60 -11.55 -6.69
C GLU A 157 10.10 -11.79 -6.41
N ALA A 158 9.23 -11.00 -7.03
CA ALA A 158 7.77 -11.17 -6.93
C ALA A 158 7.32 -12.58 -7.38
N ASN A 159 7.83 -13.05 -8.52
CA ASN A 159 7.53 -14.37 -9.07
C ASN A 159 7.91 -15.52 -8.12
N LYS A 160 8.98 -15.36 -7.32
CA LYS A 160 9.37 -16.38 -6.33
C LYS A 160 8.36 -16.42 -5.19
N LEU A 161 8.00 -15.26 -4.64
CA LEU A 161 7.05 -15.15 -3.54
C LEU A 161 5.62 -15.54 -3.95
N MET A 162 5.24 -15.27 -5.20
CA MET A 162 3.93 -15.59 -5.76
C MET A 162 3.60 -17.09 -5.75
N LYS A 163 4.61 -17.97 -5.81
CA LYS A 163 4.39 -19.43 -5.90
C LYS A 163 3.70 -20.02 -4.67
N ASP A 164 3.97 -19.43 -3.51
CA ASP A 164 3.47 -19.88 -2.22
C ASP A 164 2.35 -18.95 -1.69
N ALA A 165 1.90 -17.99 -2.50
CA ALA A 165 0.93 -16.99 -2.11
C ALA A 165 -0.51 -17.50 -2.27
N ASP A 166 -1.32 -17.35 -1.21
CA ASP A 166 -2.77 -17.48 -1.29
C ASP A 166 -3.40 -16.09 -1.54
N VAL A 167 -3.46 -15.69 -2.81
CA VAL A 167 -3.97 -14.36 -3.20
C VAL A 167 -5.42 -14.15 -2.82
N MET A 168 -6.22 -15.22 -2.89
CA MET A 168 -7.65 -15.13 -2.64
C MET A 168 -7.94 -14.88 -1.17
N SER A 169 -7.01 -15.20 -0.27
CA SER A 169 -7.09 -14.86 1.14
C SER A 169 -6.65 -13.42 1.46
N TRP A 170 -6.07 -12.68 0.50
CA TRP A 170 -5.63 -11.31 0.73
C TRP A 170 -6.82 -10.35 0.78
N SER A 171 -6.61 -9.17 1.37
CA SER A 171 -7.62 -8.11 1.36
C SER A 171 -7.96 -7.70 -0.09
N GLU A 172 -9.17 -7.21 -0.30
CA GLU A 172 -9.61 -6.68 -1.60
C GLU A 172 -8.64 -5.60 -2.12
N ALA A 173 -8.10 -4.78 -1.22
CA ALA A 173 -7.13 -3.74 -1.57
C ALA A 173 -5.83 -4.34 -2.10
N ASP A 174 -5.28 -5.37 -1.46
CA ASP A 174 -4.07 -6.06 -1.92
C ASP A 174 -4.28 -6.72 -3.29
N GLN A 175 -5.43 -7.36 -3.49
CA GLN A 175 -5.80 -7.98 -4.75
C GLN A 175 -5.90 -6.94 -5.89
N LYS A 176 -6.55 -5.80 -5.64
CA LYS A 176 -6.66 -4.71 -6.63
C LYS A 176 -5.31 -4.04 -6.94
N ILE A 177 -4.44 -3.89 -5.94
CA ILE A 177 -3.08 -3.41 -6.18
C ILE A 177 -2.30 -4.42 -7.02
N LEU A 178 -2.41 -5.72 -6.74
CA LEU A 178 -1.77 -6.78 -7.53
C LEU A 178 -2.25 -6.75 -8.98
N MET A 179 -3.56 -6.73 -9.21
CA MET A 179 -4.17 -6.66 -10.54
C MET A 179 -3.61 -5.45 -11.33
N SER A 180 -3.62 -4.26 -10.71
CA SER A 180 -3.05 -3.04 -11.31
C SER A 180 -1.55 -3.20 -11.61
N ALA A 181 -0.77 -3.76 -10.69
CA ALA A 181 0.67 -3.94 -10.84
C ALA A 181 1.05 -4.93 -11.96
N LEU A 182 0.32 -6.05 -12.07
CA LEU A 182 0.51 -7.04 -13.14
C LEU A 182 0.18 -6.43 -14.51
N PHE A 183 -0.95 -5.72 -14.61
CA PHE A 183 -1.33 -5.03 -15.84
C PHE A 183 -0.28 -4.00 -16.27
N GLN A 184 0.18 -3.14 -15.36
CA GLN A 184 1.23 -2.15 -15.67
C GLN A 184 2.55 -2.80 -16.07
N SER A 185 2.89 -3.94 -15.46
CA SER A 185 4.07 -4.72 -15.82
C SER A 185 3.93 -5.33 -17.22
N ALA A 186 2.78 -5.89 -17.56
CA ALA A 186 2.50 -6.43 -18.88
C ALA A 186 2.52 -5.34 -19.95
N LYS A 187 1.94 -4.17 -19.66
CA LYS A 187 1.88 -3.02 -20.57
C LYS A 187 3.27 -2.53 -20.96
N VAL A 188 4.17 -2.33 -20.00
CA VAL A 188 5.55 -1.91 -20.32
C VAL A 188 6.33 -2.99 -21.09
N LEU A 189 6.12 -4.27 -20.76
CA LEU A 189 6.73 -5.38 -21.52
C LEU A 189 6.25 -5.40 -22.98
N LYS A 190 4.96 -5.15 -23.20
CA LYS A 190 4.37 -5.05 -24.54
C LYS A 190 4.95 -3.88 -25.33
N GLU A 191 5.07 -2.71 -24.72
CA GLU A 191 5.70 -1.52 -25.34
C GLU A 191 7.16 -1.79 -25.74
N MET A 192 7.86 -2.61 -24.96
CA MET A 192 9.22 -3.10 -25.28
C MET A 192 9.26 -4.21 -26.34
N ARG A 193 8.10 -4.59 -26.93
CA ARG A 193 7.93 -5.69 -27.90
C ARG A 193 8.26 -7.08 -27.33
N LEU A 194 8.15 -7.25 -26.01
CA LEU A 194 8.33 -8.52 -25.31
C LEU A 194 6.97 -9.21 -25.11
N THR A 195 6.21 -9.39 -26.18
CA THR A 195 4.80 -9.84 -26.14
C THR A 195 4.60 -11.16 -25.40
N ALA A 196 5.51 -12.13 -25.56
CA ALA A 196 5.44 -13.39 -24.82
C ALA A 196 5.56 -13.20 -23.30
N GLN A 197 6.45 -12.30 -22.85
CA GLN A 197 6.61 -11.98 -21.43
C GLN A 197 5.45 -11.13 -20.91
N ALA A 198 4.90 -10.23 -21.74
CA ALA A 198 3.70 -9.48 -21.42
C ALA A 198 2.50 -10.42 -21.17
N LYS A 199 2.31 -11.41 -22.05
CA LYS A 199 1.30 -12.46 -21.85
C LYS A 199 1.57 -13.26 -20.58
N GLU A 200 2.81 -13.70 -20.36
CA GLU A 200 3.17 -14.45 -19.16
C GLU A 200 2.87 -13.65 -17.88
N MET A 201 3.05 -12.33 -17.91
CA MET A 201 2.70 -11.46 -16.79
C MET A 201 1.20 -11.43 -16.53
N MET A 202 0.37 -11.34 -17.58
CA MET A 202 -1.08 -11.42 -17.45
C MET A 202 -1.53 -12.81 -17.02
N ASP A 203 -0.94 -13.89 -17.54
CA ASP A 203 -1.32 -15.27 -17.14
C ASP A 203 -1.14 -15.52 -15.63
N LYS A 204 -0.30 -14.75 -14.93
CA LYS A 204 -0.14 -14.82 -13.45
C LYS A 204 -1.36 -14.32 -12.69
N GLY A 205 -2.11 -13.38 -13.24
CA GLY A 205 -3.32 -12.84 -12.60
C GLY A 205 -4.60 -13.60 -12.96
N ALA A 206 -4.60 -14.34 -14.08
CA ALA A 206 -5.77 -15.05 -14.57
C ALA A 206 -6.43 -15.98 -13.53
N PRO A 207 -5.69 -16.80 -12.74
CA PRO A 207 -6.32 -17.67 -11.73
C PRO A 207 -7.12 -16.95 -10.65
N TYR A 208 -6.93 -15.65 -10.49
CA TYR A 208 -7.55 -14.84 -9.42
C TYR A 208 -8.58 -13.85 -9.96
N PHE A 209 -8.41 -13.40 -11.20
CA PHE A 209 -9.12 -12.23 -11.73
C PHE A 209 -9.85 -12.49 -13.05
N GLU A 210 -9.79 -13.70 -13.63
CA GLU A 210 -10.39 -13.98 -14.95
C GLU A 210 -11.89 -13.72 -15.06
N ASP A 211 -12.63 -13.82 -13.95
CA ASP A 211 -14.06 -13.54 -13.89
C ASP A 211 -14.38 -12.03 -13.78
N LEU A 212 -13.37 -11.18 -13.60
CA LEU A 212 -13.56 -9.74 -13.52
C LEU A 212 -13.54 -9.13 -14.93
N GLU A 213 -14.62 -8.47 -15.31
CA GLU A 213 -14.76 -7.78 -16.61
C GLU A 213 -13.55 -6.86 -16.89
N ARG A 214 -13.16 -6.05 -15.92
CA ARG A 214 -11.97 -5.18 -16.03
C ARG A 214 -10.69 -5.94 -16.35
N TRP A 215 -10.52 -7.14 -15.81
CA TRP A 215 -9.33 -7.93 -16.08
C TRP A 215 -9.34 -8.50 -17.50
N GLN A 216 -10.50 -8.94 -17.98
CA GLN A 216 -10.67 -9.41 -19.36
C GLN A 216 -10.34 -8.30 -20.36
N GLU A 217 -10.86 -7.08 -20.14
CA GLU A 217 -10.52 -5.91 -20.96
C GLU A 217 -9.01 -5.64 -20.98
N GLN A 218 -8.35 -5.69 -19.82
CA GLN A 218 -6.91 -5.52 -19.69
C GLN A 218 -6.13 -6.63 -20.39
N TYR A 219 -6.60 -7.88 -20.28
CA TYR A 219 -5.99 -9.02 -20.94
C TYR A 219 -6.06 -8.88 -22.46
N ASP A 220 -7.22 -8.48 -22.99
CA ASP A 220 -7.41 -8.21 -24.41
C ASP A 220 -6.57 -7.01 -24.88
N GLU A 221 -6.45 -5.94 -24.08
CA GLU A 221 -5.52 -4.84 -24.39
C GLU A 221 -4.09 -5.36 -24.56
N ILE A 222 -3.64 -6.32 -23.76
CA ILE A 222 -2.27 -6.84 -23.88
C ILE A 222 -2.13 -7.84 -25.03
N ILE A 223 -3.08 -8.73 -25.26
CA ILE A 223 -2.92 -9.84 -26.22
C ILE A 223 -3.38 -9.49 -27.62
N ASN A 224 -4.45 -8.70 -27.76
CA ASN A 224 -5.16 -8.51 -29.03
C ASN A 224 -4.92 -7.14 -29.68
N SER A 225 -4.26 -6.18 -29.00
CA SER A 225 -3.91 -4.88 -29.58
C SER A 225 -2.49 -4.76 -30.17
#